data_AF-A0A922SHJ8-F1
#
_entry.id   AF-A0A922SHJ8-F1
#
_cell.length_a   1.000
_cell.length_b   1.000
_cell.length_c   1.000
_cell.angle_alpha   90.00
_cell.angle_beta   90.00
_cell.angle_gamma   90.00
#
_symmetry.space_group_name_H-M   'P 1'
#
loop_
_entity.id
_entity.type
_entity.pdbx_description
1 polymer ?
#
loop_
_entity_poly.entity_id
_entity_poly.type
_entity_poly.pdbx_seq_one_letter_code
_entity_poly.pdbx_strand_id
1 'polypeptide(L)'
;MAGRNTDRKPKLKEPKNIAEHNDTAAFTLPDSLPCSEVDFPILIKRKPKANWNDIINESDEWRNQLEEYSQSKQVPAPKSPFLKTEADYIKNEVFVHLIPALVETLNKAKIWEAFTRNKCFFNGIDHIVQVLWNNNPRYPGRKDMNLHLFNMPWVRKALKKE
;
A
#
# COMPACT_ATOMS: atom_id res chain seq x y z
N MET A 1 -2.43 -27.90 21.15
CA MET A 1 -3.90 -28.04 20.98
C MET A 1 -4.16 -28.39 19.53
N ALA A 2 -4.93 -29.46 19.32
CA ALA A 2 -4.89 -30.35 18.16
C ALA A 2 -5.42 -29.77 16.84
N GLY A 3 -4.74 -30.11 15.74
CA GLY A 3 -5.27 -30.03 14.37
C GLY A 3 -6.22 -31.21 14.08
N ARG A 4 -7.33 -30.92 13.40
CA ARG A 4 -8.43 -31.86 13.11
C ARG A 4 -8.08 -32.82 11.96
N ASN A 5 -8.31 -34.11 12.20
CA ASN A 5 -8.49 -35.14 11.17
C ASN A 5 -9.89 -35.04 10.55
N THR A 6 -10.07 -35.45 9.30
CA THR A 6 -11.06 -36.48 8.90
C THR A 6 -10.86 -36.92 7.45
N ASP A 7 -10.82 -38.24 7.30
CA ASP A 7 -10.85 -39.10 6.12
C ASP A 7 -11.96 -38.83 5.08
N ARG A 8 -11.74 -39.33 3.85
CA ARG A 8 -12.50 -40.48 3.31
C ARG A 8 -12.10 -40.83 1.85
N LYS A 9 -11.59 -42.05 1.66
CA LYS A 9 -11.69 -42.83 0.41
C LYS A 9 -13.06 -43.53 0.35
N PRO A 10 -13.53 -43.90 -0.85
CA PRO A 10 -14.15 -45.22 -1.01
C PRO A 10 -13.63 -46.01 -2.23
N LYS A 11 -13.55 -47.33 -2.06
CA LYS A 11 -13.33 -48.41 -3.06
C LYS A 11 -14.67 -49.00 -3.53
N LEU A 12 -14.75 -49.56 -4.74
CA LEU A 12 -15.54 -50.78 -5.07
C LEU A 12 -15.20 -51.27 -6.52
N LYS A 13 -14.51 -52.42 -6.70
CA LYS A 13 -14.94 -53.82 -7.04
C LYS A 13 -15.00 -54.16 -8.55
N GLU A 14 -14.00 -54.92 -9.03
CA GLU A 14 -14.00 -56.31 -9.61
C GLU A 14 -15.19 -56.85 -10.46
N PRO A 15 -15.10 -58.02 -11.17
CA PRO A 15 -13.99 -58.74 -11.87
C PRO A 15 -14.42 -59.54 -13.17
N LYS A 16 -13.49 -60.37 -13.71
CA LYS A 16 -13.63 -61.67 -14.46
C LYS A 16 -13.65 -61.74 -16.00
N ASN A 17 -12.80 -62.63 -16.53
CA ASN A 17 -13.03 -63.72 -17.53
C ASN A 17 -11.66 -64.45 -17.72
N ILE A 18 -11.40 -65.71 -17.36
CA ILE A 18 -11.88 -67.07 -17.75
C ILE A 18 -11.35 -67.56 -19.13
N ALA A 19 -10.56 -68.65 -19.05
CA ALA A 19 -10.30 -69.80 -19.98
C ALA A 19 -9.80 -69.51 -21.42
N GLU A 20 -8.58 -69.92 -21.81
CA GLU A 20 -8.08 -71.27 -22.18
C GLU A 20 -8.47 -71.76 -23.59
N HIS A 21 -7.42 -72.13 -24.34
CA HIS A 21 -7.32 -73.17 -25.38
C HIS A 21 -8.04 -73.01 -26.75
N ASN A 22 -7.25 -72.80 -27.83
CA ASN A 22 -6.92 -73.86 -28.81
C ASN A 22 -6.27 -73.32 -30.11
N ASP A 23 -5.06 -73.81 -30.35
CA ASP A 23 -4.44 -74.26 -31.62
C ASP A 23 -4.97 -73.68 -32.95
N THR A 24 -4.26 -72.69 -33.51
CA THR A 24 -3.15 -72.87 -34.48
C THR A 24 -3.56 -73.39 -35.87
N ALA A 25 -4.36 -72.59 -36.59
CA ALA A 25 -4.06 -72.42 -38.02
C ALA A 25 -2.75 -71.63 -38.09
N ALA A 26 -1.65 -72.32 -38.43
CA ALA A 26 -0.33 -71.72 -38.61
C ALA A 26 -0.33 -70.77 -39.83
N PHE A 27 -0.92 -69.59 -39.64
CA PHE A 27 -0.74 -68.46 -40.52
C PHE A 27 0.57 -67.78 -40.10
N THR A 28 1.68 -68.18 -40.69
CA THR A 28 2.95 -67.48 -40.51
C THR A 28 2.83 -66.12 -41.20
N LEU A 29 2.59 -65.08 -40.41
CA LEU A 29 2.80 -63.70 -40.82
C LEU A 29 4.25 -63.56 -41.31
N PRO A 30 4.51 -62.85 -42.41
CA PRO A 30 5.88 -62.55 -42.79
C PRO A 30 6.58 -61.82 -41.62
N ASP A 31 7.76 -62.30 -41.23
CA ASP A 31 8.57 -61.80 -40.09
C ASP A 31 8.93 -60.31 -40.16
N SER A 32 8.64 -59.66 -41.28
CA SER A 32 8.45 -58.22 -41.35
C SER A 32 7.69 -57.91 -42.63
N LEU A 33 6.60 -57.15 -42.52
CA LEU A 33 6.16 -56.33 -43.64
C LEU A 33 7.34 -55.44 -44.03
N PRO A 34 7.56 -55.12 -45.33
CA PRO A 34 8.52 -54.09 -45.67
C PRO A 34 8.03 -52.82 -45.00
N CYS A 35 8.60 -52.51 -43.85
CA CYS A 35 8.57 -51.19 -43.24
C CYS A 35 9.39 -50.29 -44.17
N SER A 36 8.88 -50.08 -45.38
CA SER A 36 9.09 -48.87 -46.14
C SER A 36 8.85 -47.76 -45.14
N GLU A 37 9.95 -47.12 -44.76
CA GLU A 37 10.08 -45.82 -44.13
C GLU A 37 8.72 -45.14 -43.94
N VAL A 38 7.98 -45.53 -42.90
CA VAL A 38 6.90 -44.71 -42.42
C VAL A 38 7.61 -43.62 -41.65
N ASP A 39 8.03 -42.60 -42.38
CA ASP A 39 8.49 -41.34 -41.82
C ASP A 39 7.31 -40.78 -41.03
N PHE A 40 7.25 -41.12 -39.75
CA PHE A 40 6.38 -40.44 -38.81
C PHE A 40 6.88 -39.00 -38.78
N PRO A 41 6.06 -38.01 -39.19
CA PRO A 41 6.51 -36.63 -39.16
C PRO A 41 6.86 -36.30 -37.71
N ILE A 42 8.14 -36.08 -37.46
CA ILE A 42 8.64 -35.60 -36.18
C ILE A 42 7.87 -34.30 -35.94
N LEU A 43 6.94 -34.31 -34.99
CA LEU A 43 6.28 -33.09 -34.53
C LEU A 43 7.36 -32.24 -33.89
N ILE A 44 8.02 -31.42 -34.70
CA ILE A 44 8.96 -30.39 -34.27
C ILE A 44 8.13 -29.44 -33.41
N LYS A 45 8.13 -29.67 -32.10
CA LYS A 45 7.55 -28.76 -31.12
C LYS A 45 8.38 -27.48 -31.18
N ARG A 46 7.99 -26.55 -32.06
CA ARG A 46 8.53 -25.20 -32.07
C ARG A 46 8.23 -24.62 -30.69
N LYS A 47 9.27 -24.48 -29.86
CA LYS A 47 9.15 -23.68 -28.65
C LYS A 47 8.88 -22.26 -29.12
N PRO A 48 7.76 -21.62 -28.75
CA PRO A 48 7.56 -20.22 -29.08
C PRO A 48 8.72 -19.45 -28.44
N LYS A 49 9.63 -18.94 -29.28
CA LYS A 49 10.67 -18.02 -28.82
C LYS A 49 9.99 -16.66 -28.76
N ALA A 50 9.74 -16.17 -27.55
CA ALA A 50 9.29 -14.81 -27.36
C ALA A 50 10.34 -13.87 -27.96
N ASN A 51 9.90 -12.96 -28.83
CA ASN A 51 10.77 -11.93 -29.36
C ASN A 51 10.88 -10.83 -28.29
N TRP A 52 12.02 -10.80 -27.61
CA TRP A 52 12.27 -9.83 -26.54
C TRP A 52 12.18 -8.38 -27.04
N ASN A 53 12.51 -8.13 -28.31
CA ASN A 53 12.44 -6.78 -28.87
C ASN A 53 10.98 -6.31 -28.97
N ASP A 54 10.06 -7.20 -29.35
CA ASP A 54 8.63 -6.87 -29.46
C ASP A 54 8.04 -6.56 -28.08
N ILE A 55 8.45 -7.32 -27.05
CA ILE A 55 8.02 -7.10 -25.66
C ILE A 55 8.53 -5.77 -25.11
N ILE A 56 9.78 -5.41 -25.42
CA ILE A 56 10.37 -4.14 -24.98
C ILE A 56 9.64 -2.96 -25.64
N ASN A 57 9.40 -3.05 -26.96
CA ASN A 57 8.68 -2.04 -27.71
C ASN A 57 7.25 -1.86 -27.18
N GLU A 58 6.53 -2.95 -26.94
CA GLU A 58 5.20 -2.90 -26.33
C GLU A 58 5.25 -2.25 -24.94
N SER A 59 6.23 -2.59 -24.10
CA SER A 59 6.35 -1.95 -22.77
C SER A 59 6.57 -0.45 -22.85
N ASP A 60 7.40 0.01 -23.78
CA ASP A 60 7.71 1.43 -23.95
C ASP A 60 6.50 2.20 -24.51
N GLU A 61 5.75 1.60 -25.44
CA GLU A 61 4.47 2.15 -25.92
C GLU A 61 3.47 2.35 -24.79
N TRP A 62 3.32 1.35 -23.91
CA TRP A 62 2.42 1.43 -22.76
C TRP A 62 2.84 2.51 -21.76
N ARG A 63 4.15 2.68 -21.52
CA ARG A 63 4.66 3.78 -20.68
C ARG A 63 4.35 5.13 -21.28
N ASN A 64 4.57 5.29 -22.59
CA ASN A 64 4.30 6.54 -23.30
C ASN A 64 2.81 6.89 -23.24
N GLN A 65 1.91 5.90 -23.43
CA GLN A 65 0.47 6.10 -23.31
C GLN A 65 0.04 6.51 -21.89
N LEU A 66 0.63 5.89 -20.86
CA LEU A 66 0.41 6.26 -19.46
C LEU A 66 0.85 7.70 -19.17
N GLU A 67 1.99 8.09 -19.72
CA GLU A 67 2.54 9.43 -19.55
C GLU A 67 1.70 10.48 -20.29
N GLU A 68 1.26 10.20 -21.51
CA GLU A 68 0.35 11.03 -22.29
C GLU A 68 -1.04 11.16 -21.62
N TYR A 69 -1.55 10.07 -21.03
CA TYR A 69 -2.78 10.10 -20.24
C TYR A 69 -2.65 10.94 -18.96
N SER A 70 -1.51 10.81 -18.27
CA SER A 70 -1.15 11.65 -17.12
C SER A 70 -1.11 13.13 -17.51
N GLN A 71 -0.45 13.45 -18.64
CA GLN A 71 -0.32 14.81 -19.14
C GLN A 71 -1.66 15.40 -19.61
N SER A 72 -2.49 14.62 -20.30
CA SER A 72 -3.82 15.07 -20.75
C SER A 72 -4.78 15.32 -19.59
N LYS A 73 -4.63 14.60 -18.47
CA LYS A 73 -5.36 14.85 -17.22
C LYS A 73 -4.80 16.00 -16.38
N GLN A 74 -3.57 16.44 -16.64
CA GLN A 74 -3.09 17.71 -16.10
C GLN A 74 -3.80 18.85 -16.83
N VAL A 75 -5.05 19.10 -16.42
CA VAL A 75 -5.65 20.42 -16.63
C VAL A 75 -4.66 21.40 -16.01
N PRO A 76 -4.13 22.38 -16.77
CA PRO A 76 -3.38 23.45 -16.16
C PRO A 76 -4.37 24.20 -15.28
N ALA A 77 -4.43 23.82 -14.01
CA ALA A 77 -5.12 24.60 -13.01
C ALA A 77 -4.57 26.00 -13.20
N PRO A 78 -5.43 27.01 -13.48
CA PRO A 78 -4.95 28.36 -13.64
C PRO A 78 -4.16 28.66 -12.38
N LYS A 79 -2.82 28.74 -12.53
CA LYS A 79 -1.96 29.15 -11.42
C LYS A 79 -2.52 30.51 -11.08
N SER A 80 -3.16 30.59 -9.91
CA SER A 80 -3.84 31.81 -9.53
C SER A 80 -2.81 32.93 -9.67
N PRO A 81 -3.16 34.07 -10.29
CA PRO A 81 -2.19 35.15 -10.54
C PRO A 81 -1.55 35.67 -9.24
N PHE A 82 -2.11 35.29 -8.09
CA PHE A 82 -1.50 35.40 -6.80
C PHE A 82 -0.49 34.25 -6.61
N LEU A 83 0.79 34.56 -6.80
CA LEU A 83 1.96 33.76 -6.37
C LEU A 83 1.99 33.48 -4.84
N LYS A 84 0.93 33.85 -4.11
CA LYS A 84 0.76 33.75 -2.67
C LYS A 84 -0.73 33.49 -2.41
N THR A 85 -1.16 32.24 -2.54
CA THR A 85 -2.49 31.86 -2.07
C THR A 85 -2.51 32.00 -0.54
N GLU A 86 -3.66 32.32 0.06
CA GLU A 86 -3.82 32.29 1.53
C GLU A 86 -3.37 30.93 2.12
N ALA A 87 -3.59 29.85 1.36
CA ALA A 87 -3.09 28.51 1.67
C ALA A 87 -1.55 28.42 1.73
N ASP A 88 -0.84 29.09 0.82
CA ASP A 88 0.63 29.12 0.82
C ASP A 88 1.16 29.92 2.01
N TYR A 89 0.48 31.01 2.39
CA TYR A 89 0.80 31.77 3.60
C TYR A 89 0.65 30.92 4.87
N ILE A 90 -0.48 30.23 5.02
CA ILE A 90 -0.72 29.34 6.17
C ILE A 90 0.36 28.24 6.22
N LYS A 91 0.68 27.64 5.08
CA LYS A 91 1.67 26.57 4.98
C LYS A 91 3.08 27.04 5.36
N ASN A 92 3.48 28.22 4.90
CA ASN A 92 4.85 28.70 5.06
C ASN A 92 5.08 29.43 6.39
N GLU A 93 4.08 30.12 6.92
CA GLU A 93 4.24 30.97 8.12
C GLU A 93 3.60 30.34 9.38
N VAL A 94 2.39 29.76 9.25
CA VAL A 94 1.64 29.27 10.42
C VAL A 94 2.05 27.84 10.78
N PHE A 95 2.11 26.93 9.80
CA PHE A 95 2.39 25.51 10.06
C PHE A 95 3.80 25.24 10.57
N VAL A 96 4.77 26.08 10.19
CA VAL A 96 6.15 25.99 10.71
C VAL A 96 6.19 26.09 12.23
N HIS A 97 5.30 26.88 12.84
CA HIS A 97 5.21 27.04 14.29
C HIS A 97 4.17 26.11 14.93
N LEU A 98 3.07 25.85 14.23
CA LEU A 98 1.98 25.05 14.76
C LEU A 98 2.33 23.56 14.84
N ILE A 99 3.02 23.01 13.83
CA ILE A 99 3.36 21.57 13.80
C ILE A 99 4.23 21.17 14.99
N PRO A 100 5.35 21.86 15.30
CA PRO A 100 6.15 21.53 16.48
C PRO A 100 5.35 21.62 17.78
N ALA A 101 4.49 22.66 17.91
CA ALA A 101 3.65 22.81 19.09
C ALA A 101 2.67 21.65 19.25
N LEU A 102 2.03 21.21 18.15
CA LEU A 102 1.12 20.06 18.16
C LEU A 102 1.84 18.78 18.56
N VAL A 103 3.04 18.53 18.04
CA VAL A 103 3.84 17.36 18.41
C VAL A 103 4.16 17.36 19.90
N GLU A 104 4.59 18.50 20.46
CA GLU A 104 4.81 18.62 21.91
C GLU A 104 3.54 18.35 22.72
N THR A 105 2.39 18.85 22.24
CA THR A 105 1.11 18.67 22.96
C THR A 105 0.61 17.23 22.92
N LEU A 106 0.80 16.52 21.81
CA LEU A 106 0.48 15.10 21.68
C LEU A 106 1.40 14.25 22.55
N ASN A 107 2.69 14.60 22.64
CA ASN A 107 3.63 13.95 23.55
C ASN A 107 3.22 14.14 25.01
N LYS A 108 2.81 15.35 25.41
CA LYS A 108 2.25 15.57 26.76
C LYS A 108 0.94 14.81 26.96
N ALA A 109 0.02 14.83 25.99
CA ALA A 109 -1.24 14.08 26.07
C ALA A 109 -1.00 12.59 26.30
N LYS A 110 0.04 12.02 25.68
CA LYS A 110 0.47 10.64 25.90
C LYS A 110 0.98 10.42 27.33
N ILE A 111 1.82 11.31 27.86
CA ILE A 111 2.34 11.23 29.24
C ILE A 111 1.19 11.30 30.26
N TRP A 112 0.20 12.14 30.00
CA TRP A 112 -0.97 12.32 30.88
C TRP A 112 -2.08 11.29 30.66
N GLU A 113 -1.88 10.31 29.76
CA GLU A 113 -2.88 9.31 29.36
C GLU A 113 -4.24 9.94 29.05
N ALA A 114 -4.23 11.11 28.40
CA ALA A 114 -5.41 11.95 28.24
C ALA A 114 -6.53 11.27 27.45
N PHE A 115 -6.21 10.28 26.61
CA PHE A 115 -7.17 9.50 25.85
C PHE A 115 -7.73 8.29 26.61
N THR A 116 -7.05 7.83 27.65
CA THR A 116 -7.43 6.62 28.41
C THR A 116 -8.21 6.99 29.68
N ARG A 117 -7.94 8.16 30.26
CA ARG A 117 -8.58 8.63 31.48
C ARG A 117 -9.77 9.53 31.17
N ASN A 118 -10.98 9.11 31.57
CA ASN A 118 -12.22 9.87 31.38
C ASN A 118 -12.25 11.24 32.09
N LYS A 119 -11.37 11.48 33.07
CA LYS A 119 -11.23 12.76 33.79
C LYS A 119 -9.78 13.22 33.77
N CYS A 120 -9.32 13.67 32.61
CA CYS A 120 -8.01 14.30 32.49
C CYS A 120 -8.15 15.83 32.63
N PHE A 121 -7.34 16.44 33.51
CA PHE A 121 -7.26 17.90 33.65
C PHE A 121 -6.47 18.56 32.50
N PHE A 122 -5.80 17.76 31.67
CA PHE A 122 -5.02 18.25 30.56
C PHE A 122 -5.92 18.77 29.44
N ASN A 123 -5.90 20.09 29.23
CA ASN A 123 -6.49 20.71 28.06
C ASN A 123 -5.43 20.92 26.98
N GLY A 124 -5.56 20.20 25.86
CA GLY A 124 -4.62 20.29 24.74
C GLY A 124 -4.57 21.68 24.11
N ILE A 125 -5.71 22.38 24.04
CA ILE A 125 -5.77 23.73 23.46
C ILE A 125 -4.98 24.71 24.32
N ASP A 126 -5.18 24.68 25.64
CA ASP A 126 -4.46 25.56 26.57
C ASP A 126 -2.96 25.33 26.50
N HIS A 127 -2.55 24.05 26.39
CA HIS A 127 -1.15 23.70 26.26
C HIS A 127 -0.55 24.16 24.92
N ILE A 128 -1.27 24.05 23.79
CA ILE A 128 -0.84 24.59 22.49
C ILE A 128 -0.59 26.10 22.59
N VAL A 129 -1.53 26.85 23.17
CA VAL A 129 -1.41 28.30 23.32
C VAL A 129 -0.19 28.66 24.19
N GLN A 130 0.04 27.91 25.26
CA GLN A 130 1.21 28.09 26.12
C GLN A 130 2.53 27.88 25.37
N VAL A 131 2.62 26.81 24.56
CA VAL A 131 3.80 26.51 23.76
C VAL A 131 4.05 27.59 22.70
N LEU A 132 3.01 27.99 21.97
CA LEU A 132 3.12 29.03 20.94
C LEU A 132 3.54 30.38 21.52
N TRP A 133 2.99 30.76 22.69
CA TRP A 133 3.35 32.00 23.37
C TRP A 133 4.81 32.02 23.84
N ASN A 134 5.27 30.92 24.43
CA ASN A 134 6.62 30.80 24.97
C ASN A 134 7.67 30.69 23.84
N ASN A 135 7.33 30.03 22.72
CA ASN A 135 8.23 29.85 21.58
C ASN A 135 8.26 31.02 20.60
N ASN A 136 7.65 32.16 20.93
CA ASN A 136 7.63 33.33 20.06
C ASN A 136 9.05 33.91 19.85
N PRO A 137 9.57 33.95 18.60
CA PRO A 137 10.91 34.45 18.30
C PRO A 137 11.13 35.92 18.69
N ARG A 138 10.05 36.73 18.71
CA ARG A 138 10.12 38.16 19.06
C ARG A 138 10.42 38.39 20.55
N TYR A 139 10.20 37.39 21.40
CA TYR A 139 10.34 37.51 22.85
C TYR A 139 11.04 36.28 23.42
N PRO A 140 12.36 36.11 23.19
CA PRO A 140 13.09 34.90 23.57
C PRO A 140 13.07 34.64 25.08
N GLY A 141 13.07 35.69 25.91
CA GLY A 141 13.02 35.57 27.39
C GLY A 141 11.72 34.98 27.95
N ARG A 142 10.71 34.69 27.11
CA ARG A 142 9.49 33.99 27.54
C ARG A 142 9.69 32.48 27.68
N LYS A 143 10.68 31.90 26.99
CA LYS A 143 10.99 30.47 27.08
C LYS A 143 11.33 30.06 28.52
N ASP A 144 12.04 30.93 29.24
CA ASP A 144 12.55 30.64 30.57
C ASP A 144 11.49 30.79 31.68
N MET A 145 10.48 31.66 31.47
CA MET A 145 9.46 31.92 32.49
C MET A 145 8.36 30.86 32.55
N ASN A 146 8.16 30.10 31.46
CA ASN A 146 7.15 29.04 31.32
C ASN A 146 5.78 29.37 31.97
N LEU A 147 5.28 30.58 31.68
CA LEU A 147 4.05 31.09 32.29
C LEU A 147 2.84 30.23 31.92
N HIS A 148 2.00 29.91 32.91
CA HIS A 148 0.70 29.30 32.68
C HIS A 148 -0.22 30.24 31.88
N LEU A 149 -1.14 29.68 31.08
CA LEU A 149 -2.07 30.44 30.22
C LEU A 149 -2.80 31.57 30.95
N PHE A 150 -3.44 31.27 32.09
CA PHE A 150 -4.15 32.26 32.90
C PHE A 150 -3.27 33.39 33.45
N ASN A 151 -1.95 33.19 33.49
CA ASN A 151 -1.00 34.20 33.92
C ASN A 151 -0.51 35.10 32.78
N MET A 152 -0.90 34.83 31.53
CA MET A 152 -0.51 35.65 30.41
C MET A 152 -1.18 37.03 30.48
N PRO A 153 -0.46 38.13 30.18
CA PRO A 153 -1.01 39.48 30.29
C PRO A 153 -2.26 39.72 29.45
N TRP A 154 -2.35 39.10 28.28
CA TRP A 154 -3.50 39.26 27.38
C TRP A 154 -4.72 38.46 27.87
N VAL A 155 -4.53 37.25 28.38
CA VAL A 155 -5.60 36.41 28.95
C VAL A 155 -6.22 37.11 30.16
N ARG A 156 -5.39 37.63 31.06
CA ARG A 156 -5.88 38.39 32.23
C ARG A 156 -6.69 39.63 31.85
N LYS A 157 -6.33 40.28 30.74
CA LYS A 157 -7.10 41.44 30.23
C LYS A 157 -8.46 41.01 29.68
N ALA A 158 -8.52 39.88 28.98
CA ALA A 158 -9.77 39.33 28.47
C ALA A 158 -10.72 38.92 29.60
N LEU A 159 -10.22 38.17 30.59
CA LEU A 159 -10.99 37.69 31.74
C LEU A 159 -11.48 38.80 32.69
N LYS A 160 -10.90 40.01 32.63
CA LYS A 160 -11.35 41.17 33.42
C LYS A 160 -12.48 41.96 32.75
N LYS A 161 -12.75 41.69 31.48
CA LYS A 161 -13.71 42.44 30.66
C LYS A 161 -15.10 41.79 30.66
N GLU A 162 -15.19 40.56 31.16
CA GLU A 162 -16.42 39.84 31.49
C GLU A 162 -16.76 40.06 32.97
#